data_AF-A0A4Q5QRT1-F1
#
_entry.id   AF-A0A4Q5QRT1-F1
#
_cell.length_a   1.000
_cell.length_b   1.000
_cell.length_c   1.000
_cell.angle_alpha   90.00
_cell.angle_beta   90.00
_cell.angle_gamma   90.00
#
_symmetry.space_group_name_H-M   'P 1'
#
loop_
_entity.id
_entity.type
_entity.pdbx_description
1 polymer ?
#
loop_
_entity_poly.entity_id
_entity_poly.type
_entity_poly.pdbx_seq_one_letter_code
_entity_poly.pdbx_strand_id
1 'polypeptide(L)' 'MIFLSPVAKAMKDLFANINVVVDKKDYSILRMEMVESGGDNTIIRFTNKQLNIPVADALFAIK' A
#
# COMPACT_ATOMS: atom_id res chain seq x y z
N MET A 1 -12.66 6.09 0.02
CA MET A 1 -12.08 4.74 -0.20
C MET A 1 -11.95 4.57 -1.70
N ILE A 2 -10.84 4.01 -2.16
CA ILE A 2 -10.49 3.84 -3.56
C ILE A 2 -10.31 2.34 -3.79
N PHE A 3 -10.84 1.83 -4.89
CA PHE A 3 -10.72 0.43 -5.32
C PHE A 3 -9.86 0.39 -6.57
N LEU A 4 -8.80 -0.41 -6.54
CA LEU A 4 -7.87 -0.60 -7.64
C LEU A 4 -7.94 -2.06 -8.09
N SER A 5 -8.12 -2.23 -9.41
CA SER A 5 -8.06 -3.53 -10.06
C SER A 5 -6.71 -3.68 -10.76
N PRO A 6 -5.97 -4.77 -10.51
CA PRO A 6 -4.69 -4.98 -11.19
C PRO A 6 -4.89 -5.11 -12.70
N VAL A 7 -4.01 -4.47 -13.48
CA VAL A 7 -4.04 -4.53 -14.95
C VAL A 7 -2.93 -5.45 -15.47
N ALA A 8 -1.73 -5.34 -14.91
CA ALA A 8 -0.59 -6.17 -15.27
C ALA A 8 -0.81 -7.64 -14.89
N LYS A 9 -0.42 -8.55 -15.78
CA LYS A 9 -0.61 -9.99 -15.60
C LYS A 9 -0.05 -10.50 -14.26
N ALA A 10 1.22 -10.18 -13.97
CA ALA A 10 1.86 -10.62 -12.73
C ALA A 10 1.12 -10.16 -11.46
N MET A 11 0.46 -9.00 -11.50
CA MET A 11 -0.31 -8.51 -10.36
C MET A 11 -1.69 -9.17 -10.26
N LYS A 12 -2.33 -9.49 -11.39
CA LYS A 12 -3.58 -10.27 -11.42
C LYS A 12 -3.39 -11.70 -10.90
N ASP A 13 -2.22 -12.28 -11.16
CA ASP A 13 -1.88 -13.61 -10.68
C ASP A 13 -1.79 -13.66 -9.13
N LEU A 14 -1.45 -12.53 -8.49
CA LEU A 14 -1.29 -12.42 -7.04
C LEU A 14 -2.52 -11.85 -6.32
N PHE A 15 -3.17 -10.84 -6.90
CA PHE A 15 -4.20 -10.06 -6.22
C PHE A 15 -5.48 -9.96 -7.05
N ALA A 16 -6.63 -10.08 -6.37
CA ALA A 16 -7.94 -9.79 -6.92
C ALA A 16 -8.23 -8.28 -6.91
N ASN A 17 -7.90 -7.60 -5.81
CA ASN A 17 -8.13 -6.17 -5.64
C ASN A 17 -7.19 -5.54 -4.61
N ILE A 18 -6.96 -4.23 -4.77
CA ILE A 18 -6.24 -3.41 -3.80
C ILE A 18 -7.16 -2.27 -3.38
N ASN A 19 -7.47 -2.22 -2.08
CA ASN A 19 -8.36 -1.21 -1.51
C ASN A 19 -7.53 -0.21 -0.70
N VAL A 20 -7.72 1.08 -0.97
CA VAL A 20 -6.96 2.16 -0.32
C VAL A 20 -7.91 3.11 0.41
N VAL A 21 -7.59 3.39 1.66
CA VAL A 21 -8.22 4.44 2.45
C VAL A 21 -7.23 5.58 2.59
N VAL A 22 -7.64 6.76 2.10
CA VAL A 22 -6.87 8.00 2.19
C VAL A 22 -7.47 8.93 3.25
N ASP A 23 -6.62 9.70 3.89
CA ASP A 23 -7.02 10.82 4.74
C ASP A 23 -7.58 11.94 3.84
N LYS A 24 -8.70 12.55 4.24
CA LYS A 24 -9.32 13.62 3.45
C LYS A 24 -8.64 14.98 3.66
N LYS A 25 -7.81 15.11 4.69
CA LYS A 25 -7.13 16.38 5.02
C LYS A 25 -5.91 16.62 4.15
N ASP A 26 -5.12 15.58 3.94
CA ASP A 26 -3.81 15.66 3.27
C ASP A 26 -3.63 14.62 2.16
N TYR A 27 -4.66 13.82 1.87
CA TYR A 27 -4.68 12.76 0.85
C TYR A 27 -3.66 11.64 1.08
N SER A 28 -3.01 11.57 2.23
CA SER A 28 -2.07 10.51 2.56
C SER A 28 -2.79 9.21 2.90
N ILE A 29 -2.13 8.06 2.70
CA ILE A 29 -2.74 6.75 2.94
C ILE A 29 -2.88 6.50 4.45
N LEU A 30 -4.04 5.99 4.87
CA LEU A 30 -4.32 5.54 6.24
C LEU A 30 -4.29 4.02 6.35
N ARG A 31 -4.88 3.35 5.37
CA ARG A 31 -4.95 1.88 5.31
C ARG A 31 -4.88 1.41 3.87
N MET A 32 -4.16 0.33 3.66
CA MET A 32 -4.20 -0.45 2.43
C MET A 32 -4.64 -1.87 2.76
N GLU A 33 -5.44 -2.44 1.89
CA GLU A 33 -5.85 -3.84 1.95
C GLU A 33 -5.58 -4.47 0.60
N MET A 34 -4.74 -5.50 0.61
CA MET A 34 -4.40 -6.30 -0.55
C MET A 34 -5.19 -7.60 -0.43
N VAL A 35 -6.08 -7.87 -1.37
CA VAL A 35 -6.87 -9.10 -1.40
C VAL A 35 -6.23 -10.01 -2.43
N GLU A 36 -5.75 -11.16 -1.95
CA GLU A 36 -5.15 -12.18 -2.78
C GLU A 36 -6.21 -12.91 -3.59
N SER A 37 -5.80 -13.50 -4.71
CA SER A 37 -6.71 -14.23 -5.60
C SER A 37 -7.42 -15.41 -4.90
N GLY A 38 -6.85 -15.95 -3.82
CA GLY A 38 -7.43 -17.01 -2.99
C GLY A 38 -8.48 -16.54 -1.97
N GLY A 39 -8.69 -15.23 -1.81
CA GLY A 39 -9.65 -14.65 -0.86
C GLY A 39 -9.06 -14.20 0.47
N ASP A 40 -7.80 -14.56 0.77
CA ASP A 40 -7.06 -14.02 1.91
C ASP A 40 -6.74 -12.53 1.70
N ASN A 41 -6.58 -11.80 2.79
CA ASN A 41 -6.25 -10.38 2.73
C ASN A 41 -5.13 -9.97 3.70
N THR A 42 -4.24 -9.13 3.20
CA THR A 42 -3.23 -8.43 4.00
C THR A 42 -3.68 -6.99 4.24
N ILE A 43 -3.74 -6.57 5.51
CA ILE A 43 -4.12 -5.20 5.91
C ILE A 43 -2.90 -4.46 6.45
N ILE A 44 -2.53 -3.37 5.79
CA ILE A 44 -1.45 -2.47 6.18
C ILE A 44 -2.06 -1.17 6.73
N ARG A 45 -1.66 -0.77 7.95
CA ARG A 45 -2.09 0.47 8.60
C ARG A 45 -0.90 1.41 8.76
N PHE A 46 -1.06 2.65 8.31
CA PHE A 46 -0.01 3.67 8.40
C PHE A 46 -0.27 4.55 9.62
N THR A 47 0.67 4.57 10.57
CA THR A 47 0.65 5.39 11.78
C THR A 47 1.93 6.22 11.86
N ASN A 48 1.89 7.33 12.60
CA ASN A 48 3.03 8.25 12.77
C ASN A 48 3.73 8.63 11.44
N LYS A 49 2.95 9.00 10.43
CA LYS A 49 3.44 9.30 9.08
C LYS A 49 4.38 10.50 9.12
N GLN A 50 5.58 10.32 8.60
CA GLN A 50 6.54 11.39 8.35
C GLN A 50 6.57 11.66 6.85
N LEU A 51 6.11 12.84 6.43
CA LEU A 51 5.97 13.21 5.02
C LEU A 51 7.02 14.26 4.67
N ASN A 52 7.66 14.11 3.51
CA ASN A 52 8.67 15.05 2.98
C ASN A 52 9.89 15.25 3.90
N ILE A 53 10.24 14.24 4.70
CA ILE A 53 11.42 14.25 5.58
C ILE A 53 12.54 13.44 4.91
N PRO A 54 13.80 13.93 4.90
CA PRO A 54 14.92 13.19 4.33
C PRO A 54 15.14 11.87 5.09
N VAL A 55 15.38 10.80 4.34
CA VAL A 55 15.73 9.47 4.87
C VAL A 55 17.17 9.20 4.46
N ALA A 56 18.02 8.82 5.41
CA ALA A 56 19.44 8.63 5.15
C ALA A 56 19.71 7.40 4.27
N ASP A 57 20.53 7.55 3.22
CA ASP A 57 20.87 6.49 2.25
C ASP A 57 21.44 5.23 2.91
N ALA A 58 22.17 5.39 4.00
CA ALA A 58 22.75 4.29 4.77
C ALA A 58 21.70 3.28 5.27
N LEU A 59 20.42 3.68 5.41
CA LEU A 59 19.33 2.79 5.81
C LEU A 59 18.94 1.79 4.70
N PHE A 60 19.32 2.06 3.45
CA PHE A 60 19.04 1.20 2.30
C PHE A 60 20.24 0.36 1.86
N ALA A 61 21.38 0.46 2.56
CA ALA A 61 22.56 -0.35 2.28
C ALA A 61 22.33 -1.81 2.70
N ILE A 62 22.41 -2.73 1.74
CA ILE A 62 22.37 -4.18 2.00
C ILE A 62 23.76 -4.60 2.48
N LYS A 63 23.83 -5.28 3.63
CA LYS A 63 25.05 -5.90 4.15
C LYS A 63 25.26 -7.29 3.56
#